data_AF-A0A4Y8AQ89-F1
#
_entry.id   AF-A0A4Y8AQ89-F1
#
_cell.length_a   1.000
_cell.length_b   1.000
_cell.length_c   1.000
_cell.angle_alpha   90.00
_cell.angle_beta   90.00
_cell.angle_gamma   90.00
#
_symmetry.space_group_name_H-M   'P 1'
#
loop_
_entity.id
_entity.type
_entity.pdbx_description
1 polymer ?
#
loop_
_entity_poly.entity_id
_entity_poly.type
_entity_poly.pdbx_seq_one_letter_code
_entity_poly.pdbx_strand_id
1 'polypeptide(L)'
;MKIIIAGSRTFTDYKKLHEICDNILQDQTDVEIVTGAYYKGADLLGEQYATEKGFRLTKFPADWKSFGRAAGPKRNEQMANYADALIAFWDGKSKGTKHMIEVSKKENLIVKIINFLTSSSA
;
A
#
# COMPACT_ATOMS: atom_id res chain seq x y z
N MET A 1 -3.58 14.75 4.51
CA MET A 1 -2.96 13.49 4.94
C MET A 1 -2.50 12.70 3.71
N LYS A 2 -1.27 12.18 3.74
CA LYS A 2 -0.74 11.27 2.72
C LYS A 2 -0.75 9.86 3.27
N ILE A 3 -1.45 8.95 2.61
CA ILE A 3 -1.65 7.59 3.11
C ILE A 3 -1.21 6.57 2.06
N ILE A 4 -0.35 5.65 2.49
CA ILE A 4 0.11 4.55 1.65
C ILE A 4 -0.96 3.48 1.62
N ILE A 5 -1.33 3.03 0.41
CA ILE A 5 -2.06 1.78 0.21
C ILE A 5 -1.11 0.81 -0.46
N ALA A 6 -0.74 -0.23 0.29
CA ALA A 6 0.21 -1.25 -0.17
C ALA A 6 -0.18 -2.64 0.35
N GLY A 7 0.39 -3.69 -0.22
CA GLY A 7 0.01 -5.03 0.19
C GLY A 7 0.55 -6.15 -0.69
N SER A 8 0.15 -7.36 -0.34
CA SER A 8 0.52 -8.56 -1.07
C SER A 8 0.00 -8.52 -2.51
N ARG A 9 0.81 -8.99 -3.46
CA ARG A 9 0.47 -9.03 -4.89
C ARG A 9 -0.72 -9.93 -5.22
N THR A 10 -1.06 -10.82 -4.30
CA THR A 10 -2.18 -11.77 -4.35
C THR A 10 -3.50 -11.19 -3.82
N PHE A 11 -3.48 -9.98 -3.26
CA PHE A 11 -4.70 -9.33 -2.78
C PHE A 11 -5.51 -8.78 -3.95
N THR A 12 -6.70 -9.32 -4.20
CA THR A 12 -7.55 -8.96 -5.36
C THR A 12 -8.96 -8.49 -4.97
N ASP A 13 -9.25 -8.38 -3.67
CA ASP A 13 -10.58 -8.02 -3.17
C ASP A 13 -10.75 -6.49 -3.10
N TYR A 14 -11.14 -5.90 -4.24
CA TYR A 14 -11.36 -4.45 -4.31
C TYR A 14 -12.47 -3.97 -3.38
N LYS A 15 -13.55 -4.75 -3.24
CA LYS A 15 -14.67 -4.38 -2.37
C LYS A 15 -14.22 -4.20 -0.93
N LYS A 16 -13.45 -5.17 -0.40
CA LYS A 16 -12.88 -5.08 0.94
C LYS A 16 -11.93 -3.89 1.09
N LEU A 17 -11.10 -3.59 0.09
CA LEU A 17 -10.22 -2.43 0.13
C LEU A 17 -11.02 -1.14 0.20
N HIS A 18 -12.01 -0.99 -0.68
CA HIS A 18 -12.87 0.17 -0.75
C HIS A 18 -13.60 0.42 0.58
N GLU A 19 -14.27 -0.61 1.13
CA GLU A 19 -14.98 -0.50 2.42
C GLU A 19 -14.06 -0.07 3.57
N ILE A 20 -12.86 -0.64 3.64
CA ILE A 20 -11.89 -0.30 4.69
C ILE A 20 -11.35 1.12 4.51
N CYS A 21 -11.00 1.50 3.28
CA CYS A 21 -10.47 2.82 3.01
C CYS A 21 -11.54 3.90 3.25
N ASP A 22 -12.78 3.68 2.83
CA ASP A 22 -13.89 4.60 3.12
C ASP A 22 -14.10 4.79 4.61
N ASN A 23 -14.11 3.69 5.38
CA ASN A 23 -14.26 3.80 6.83
C ASN A 23 -13.11 4.57 7.50
N ILE A 24 -11.87 4.36 7.03
CA ILE A 24 -10.68 5.04 7.60
C ILE A 24 -10.64 6.52 7.18
N LEU A 25 -11.09 6.84 5.97
CA LEU A 25 -10.94 8.15 5.36
C LEU A 25 -12.21 9.01 5.42
N GLN A 26 -13.32 8.51 5.97
CA GLN A 26 -14.63 9.18 5.96
C GLN A 26 -14.61 10.62 6.50
N ASP A 27 -13.77 10.92 7.49
CA ASP A 27 -13.67 12.24 8.12
C ASP A 27 -12.51 13.09 7.57
N GLN A 28 -11.83 12.62 6.52
CA GLN A 28 -10.65 13.26 5.95
C GLN A 28 -11.04 14.10 4.73
N THR A 29 -10.68 15.38 4.75
CA THR A 29 -11.07 16.34 3.70
C THR A 29 -9.94 16.62 2.68
N ASP A 30 -8.69 16.32 3.02
CA ASP A 30 -7.55 16.45 2.13
C ASP A 30 -6.70 15.17 2.17
N VAL A 31 -6.92 14.29 1.19
CA VAL A 31 -6.28 12.98 1.10
C VAL A 31 -5.44 12.87 -0.17
N GLU A 32 -4.23 12.37 0.00
CA GLU A 32 -3.36 11.91 -1.07
C GLU A 32 -3.04 10.43 -0.86
N ILE A 33 -3.39 9.60 -1.85
CA ILE A 33 -3.06 8.18 -1.87
C ILE A 33 -1.64 8.01 -2.44
N VAL A 34 -0.83 7.22 -1.74
CA VAL A 34 0.54 6.88 -2.13
C VAL A 34 0.62 5.39 -2.45
N THR A 35 1.14 5.01 -3.60
CA THR A 35 1.28 3.61 -4.01
C THR A 35 2.67 3.29 -4.55
N GLY A 36 2.97 1.99 -4.63
CA GLY A 36 4.18 1.44 -5.22
C GLY A 36 4.24 1.36 -6.73
N ALA A 37 3.21 1.84 -7.43
CA ALA A 37 3.10 1.73 -8.87
C ALA A 37 3.23 0.29 -9.39
N TYR A 38 2.71 -0.71 -8.66
CA TYR A 38 2.77 -2.10 -9.08
C TYR A 38 1.48 -2.53 -9.78
N TYR A 39 1.62 -3.20 -10.92
CA TYR A 39 0.53 -3.57 -11.83
C TYR A 39 -0.47 -4.61 -11.30
N LYS A 40 -0.34 -5.06 -10.04
CA LYS A 40 -1.16 -6.10 -9.40
C LYS A 40 -1.27 -5.86 -7.90
N GLY A 41 -2.24 -6.52 -7.28
CA GLY A 41 -2.38 -6.53 -5.83
C GLY A 41 -2.93 -5.22 -5.27
N ALA A 42 -2.67 -4.99 -4.00
CA ALA A 42 -3.14 -3.80 -3.30
C ALA A 42 -2.64 -2.47 -3.89
N ASP A 43 -1.45 -2.41 -4.50
CA ASP A 43 -0.95 -1.20 -5.16
C ASP A 43 -1.89 -0.78 -6.31
N LEU A 44 -2.24 -1.70 -7.21
CA LEU A 44 -3.16 -1.45 -8.32
C LEU A 44 -4.54 -1.04 -7.81
N LEU A 45 -5.06 -1.76 -6.81
CA LEU A 45 -6.38 -1.49 -6.25
C LEU A 45 -6.42 -0.14 -5.49
N GLY A 46 -5.33 0.26 -4.86
CA GLY A 46 -5.18 1.58 -4.25
C GLY A 46 -5.20 2.71 -5.28
N GLU A 47 -4.57 2.51 -6.44
CA GLU A 47 -4.64 3.47 -7.55
C GLU A 47 -6.06 3.59 -8.11
N GLN A 48 -6.75 2.46 -8.27
CA GLN A 48 -8.15 2.44 -8.67
C GLN A 48 -9.02 3.20 -7.67
N TYR A 49 -8.86 2.92 -6.38
CA TYR A 49 -9.60 3.59 -5.30
C TYR A 49 -9.36 5.11 -5.31
N ALA A 50 -8.10 5.54 -5.42
CA ALA A 50 -7.75 6.95 -5.49
C ALA A 50 -8.44 7.65 -6.68
N THR A 51 -8.42 7.00 -7.84
CA THR A 51 -9.03 7.52 -9.07
C THR A 51 -10.54 7.63 -8.94
N GLU A 52 -11.20 6.58 -8.42
CA GLU A 52 -12.66 6.54 -8.24
C GLU A 52 -13.16 7.60 -7.26
N LYS A 53 -12.41 7.84 -6.17
CA LYS A 53 -12.77 8.84 -5.16
C LYS A 53 -12.31 10.26 -5.50
N GLY A 54 -11.56 10.45 -6.58
CA GLY A 54 -10.99 11.74 -6.95
C GLY A 54 -9.90 12.23 -5.99
N PHE A 55 -9.22 11.32 -5.28
CA PHE A 55 -8.09 11.67 -4.43
C PHE A 55 -6.84 11.96 -5.25
N ARG A 56 -5.96 12.80 -4.69
CA ARG A 56 -4.62 12.98 -5.26
C ARG A 56 -3.87 11.65 -5.20
N LEU A 57 -3.08 11.35 -6.23
CA LEU A 57 -2.39 10.07 -6.35
C LEU A 57 -0.90 10.29 -6.66
N THR A 58 -0.04 9.77 -5.79
CA THR A 58 1.42 9.77 -5.97
C THR A 58 1.93 8.34 -6.07
N LYS A 59 2.74 8.07 -7.09
CA LYS A 59 3.25 6.74 -7.44
C LYS A 59 4.75 6.68 -7.26
N PHE A 60 5.22 5.67 -6.55
CA PHE A 60 6.66 5.38 -6.36
C PHE A 60 7.00 4.05 -7.05
N PRO A 61 7.34 4.05 -8.36
CA PRO A 61 7.78 2.83 -9.03
C PRO A 61 9.16 2.37 -8.52
N ALA A 62 9.34 1.06 -8.40
CA ALA A 62 10.64 0.50 -8.03
C ALA A 62 11.61 0.53 -9.22
N ASP A 63 12.79 1.12 -9.04
CA ASP A 63 13.85 1.17 -10.05
C ASP A 63 14.68 -0.13 -10.07
N TRP A 64 14.10 -1.16 -10.70
CA TRP A 64 14.73 -2.46 -10.87
C TRP A 64 16.00 -2.41 -11.73
N LYS A 65 16.09 -1.45 -12.66
CA LYS A 65 17.22 -1.32 -13.58
C LYS A 65 18.48 -0.91 -12.82
N SER A 66 18.36 0.04 -11.89
CA SER A 66 19.49 0.56 -11.13
C SER A 66 19.82 -0.27 -9.89
N PHE A 67 18.82 -0.82 -9.20
CA PHE A 67 19.02 -1.41 -7.86
C PHE A 67 18.73 -2.90 -7.77
N GLY A 68 18.26 -3.54 -8.86
CA GLY A 68 17.91 -4.95 -8.88
C GLY A 68 17.00 -5.33 -7.70
N ARG A 69 17.39 -6.35 -6.93
CA ARG A 69 16.59 -6.84 -5.79
C ARG A 69 16.36 -5.81 -4.68
N ALA A 70 17.21 -4.80 -4.56
CA ALA A 70 17.07 -3.74 -3.57
C ALA A 70 16.05 -2.66 -3.97
N ALA A 71 15.58 -2.64 -5.22
CA ALA A 71 14.65 -1.63 -5.73
C ALA A 71 13.34 -1.58 -4.93
N GLY A 72 12.77 -2.74 -4.60
CA GLY A 72 11.54 -2.82 -3.80
C GLY A 72 11.69 -2.22 -2.39
N PRO A 73 12.66 -2.71 -1.58
CA PRO A 73 12.96 -2.14 -0.27
C PRO A 73 13.23 -0.63 -0.29
N LYS A 74 14.06 -0.15 -1.23
CA LYS A 74 14.36 1.29 -1.37
C LYS A 74 13.12 2.11 -1.68
N ARG A 75 12.27 1.63 -2.59
CA ARG A 75 10.98 2.24 -2.88
C ARG A 75 10.10 2.30 -1.64
N ASN A 76 10.05 1.22 -0.84
CA ASN A 76 9.27 1.20 0.40
C ASN A 76 9.76 2.25 1.41
N GLU A 77 11.07 2.40 1.56
CA GLU A 77 11.68 3.46 2.38
C GLU A 77 11.30 4.85 1.86
N GLN A 78 11.36 5.08 0.55
CA GLN A 78 10.96 6.36 -0.05
C GLN A 78 9.49 6.71 0.23
N MET A 79 8.58 5.74 0.08
CA MET A 79 7.17 5.97 0.40
C MET A 79 6.96 6.24 1.89
N ALA A 80 7.62 5.48 2.78
CA ALA A 80 7.49 5.66 4.23
C ALA A 80 7.98 7.05 4.67
N ASN A 81 9.10 7.53 4.12
CA ASN A 81 9.59 8.89 4.39
C ASN A 81 8.64 10.00 3.89
N TYR A 82 7.79 9.71 2.90
CA TYR A 82 6.92 10.69 2.26
C TYR A 82 5.53 10.81 2.91
N ALA A 83 5.05 9.72 3.52
CA ALA A 83 3.66 9.59 3.95
C ALA A 83 3.45 9.70 5.47
N ASP A 84 2.20 9.91 5.86
CA ASP A 84 1.78 10.05 7.27
C ASP A 84 1.23 8.72 7.85
N ALA A 85 0.71 7.85 6.98
CA ALA A 85 0.03 6.61 7.38
C ALA A 85 0.19 5.49 6.34
N LEU A 86 -0.07 4.25 6.76
CA LEU A 86 -0.07 3.04 5.94
C LEU A 86 -1.32 2.19 6.21
N ILE A 87 -2.02 1.78 5.15
CA ILE A 87 -2.95 0.65 5.14
C ILE A 87 -2.29 -0.50 4.38
N ALA A 88 -1.93 -1.56 5.10
CA ALA A 88 -1.24 -2.73 4.56
C ALA A 88 -2.19 -3.93 4.45
N PHE A 89 -2.48 -4.37 3.23
CA PHE A 89 -3.23 -5.60 2.97
C PHE A 89 -2.26 -6.79 2.91
N TRP A 90 -2.23 -7.62 3.94
CA TRP A 90 -1.18 -8.61 4.13
C TRP A 90 -1.73 -10.04 4.25
N ASP A 91 -1.07 -10.97 3.57
CA ASP A 91 -1.36 -12.41 3.61
C ASP A 91 -0.57 -13.13 4.73
N GLY A 92 0.15 -12.38 5.57
CA GLY A 92 1.05 -12.92 6.60
C GLY A 92 2.36 -13.50 6.06
N LYS A 93 2.56 -13.54 4.73
CA LYS A 93 3.70 -14.24 4.08
C LYS A 93 4.55 -13.33 3.21
N SER A 94 3.97 -12.32 2.56
CA SER A 94 4.66 -11.42 1.65
C SER A 94 5.79 -10.68 2.36
N LYS A 95 7.03 -11.00 1.96
CA LYS A 95 8.24 -10.35 2.48
C LYS A 95 8.27 -8.85 2.15
N GLY A 96 7.79 -8.48 0.96
CA GLY A 96 7.75 -7.07 0.53
C GLY A 96 6.76 -6.24 1.37
N THR A 97 5.58 -6.80 1.65
CA THR A 97 4.58 -6.15 2.51
C THR A 97 5.06 -6.07 3.94
N LYS A 98 5.68 -7.16 4.46
CA LYS A 98 6.31 -7.16 5.79
C LYS A 98 7.34 -6.05 5.92
N HIS A 99 8.23 -5.91 4.93
CA HIS A 99 9.23 -4.83 4.91
C HIS A 99 8.57 -3.44 4.90
N MET A 100 7.51 -3.24 4.12
CA MET A 100 6.75 -1.97 4.11
C MET A 100 6.19 -1.64 5.50
N ILE A 101 5.59 -2.62 6.18
CA ILE A 101 5.06 -2.46 7.55
C ILE A 101 6.19 -2.09 8.52
N GLU A 102 7.32 -2.79 8.46
CA GLU A 102 8.47 -2.57 9.35
C GLU A 102 9.06 -1.17 9.18
N VAL A 103 9.28 -0.73 7.94
CA VAL A 103 9.83 0.61 7.68
C VAL A 103 8.84 1.71 8.06
N SER A 104 7.54 1.54 7.77
CA SER A 104 6.53 2.52 8.20
C SER A 104 6.47 2.67 9.72
N LYS A 105 6.58 1.58 10.47
CA LYS A 105 6.66 1.64 11.94
C LYS A 105 7.91 2.37 12.41
N LYS A 106 9.05 2.11 11.77
CA LYS A 106 10.33 2.76 12.08
C LYS A 106 10.27 4.28 11.85
N GLU A 107 9.60 4.70 10.77
CA GLU A 107 9.38 6.12 10.44
C GLU A 107 8.17 6.74 11.19
N ASN A 108 7.60 6.04 12.19
CA ASN A 108 6.51 6.50 13.04
C ASN A 108 5.18 6.80 12.32
N LEU A 109 4.91 6.13 11.20
CA LEU A 109 3.61 6.23 10.52
C LEU A 109 2.52 5.54 11.34
N ILE A 110 1.29 6.02 11.19
CA ILE A 110 0.11 5.30 11.66
C ILE A 110 -0.09 4.07 10.76
N VAL A 111 0.05 2.86 11.33
CA VAL A 111 -0.02 1.60 10.55
C VAL A 111 -1.27 0.81 10.87
N LYS A 112 -2.12 0.60 9.85
CA LYS A 112 -3.24 -0.35 9.87
C LYS A 112 -2.89 -1.58 9.04
N ILE A 113 -2.94 -2.75 9.64
CA ILE A 113 -2.72 -4.03 8.96
C ILE A 113 -4.06 -4.73 8.77
N ILE A 114 -4.38 -5.08 7.54
CA ILE A 114 -5.58 -5.85 7.16
C ILE A 114 -5.12 -7.23 6.70
N ASN A 115 -5.35 -8.23 7.54
CA ASN A 115 -5.02 -9.60 7.18
C ASN A 115 -6.08 -10.20 6.23
N PHE A 116 -5.63 -11.03 5.30
CA PHE A 116 -6.50 -11.83 4.45
C PHE A 116 -5.90 -13.23 4.23
N LEU A 117 -6.77 -14.20 3.95
CA LEU A 117 -6.35 -15.55 3.60
C LEU A 117 -6.18 -15.63 2.09
N THR A 118 -5.04 -16.16 1.65
CA THR A 118 -4.93 -16.67 0.28
C THR A 118 -5.57 -18.05 0.26
N SER A 119 -6.60 -18.25 -0.56
CA SER A 119 -7.08 -19.59 -0.88
C SER A 119 -5.88 -20.39 -1.38
N SER A 120 -5.42 -21.36 -0.59
CA SER A 120 -4.43 -22.30 -1.08
C SER A 120 -5.15 -23.14 -2.11
N SER A 121 -4.69 -23.14 -3.35
CA SER A 121 -5.02 -24.21 -4.28
C SER A 121 -4.64 -25.50 -3.57
N ALA A 122 -5.63 -26.29 -3.20
CA ALA A 122 -5.42 -27.69 -2.85
C ALA A 122 -4.97 -28.45 -4.10
#